data_AF-A0A7C4HBW2-F1
#
_entry.id   AF-A0A7C4HBW2-F1
#
_cell.length_a   1.000
_cell.length_b   1.000
_cell.length_c   1.000
_cell.angle_alpha   90.00
_cell.angle_beta   90.00
_cell.angle_gamma   90.00
#
_symmetry.space_group_name_H-M   'P 1'
#
loop_
_entity.id
_entity.type
_entity.pdbx_description
1 polymer ?
#
loop_
_entity_poly.entity_id
_entity_poly.type
_entity_poly.pdbx_seq_one_letter_code
_entity_poly.pdbx_strand_id
1 'polypeptide(L)'
;MVVKVEVFTAEPPCAGCLKLLGYADRIKAKYGDRVEVIKHIGPCEEFNKYGLTVVPAIVFNEGRIKIMGVCPSMQTIEAALREMGV
;
A
#
# COMPACT_ATOMS: atom_id res chain seq x y z
N MET A 1 -14.77 0.46 -10.88
CA MET A 1 -13.53 -0.32 -10.71
C MET A 1 -12.94 0.13 -9.39
N VAL A 2 -12.89 -0.75 -8.38
CA VAL A 2 -12.37 -0.40 -7.06
C VAL A 2 -10.90 -0.84 -7.04
N VAL A 3 -9.99 0.08 -6.74
CA VAL A 3 -8.56 -0.26 -6.66
C VAL A 3 -8.24 -0.75 -5.25
N LYS A 4 -7.79 -2.01 -5.15
CA LYS A 4 -7.33 -2.57 -3.89
C LYS A 4 -5.90 -2.11 -3.61
N VAL A 5 -5.64 -1.61 -2.41
CA VAL A 5 -4.36 -1.08 -1.95
C VAL A 5 -4.00 -1.78 -0.65
N GLU A 6 -3.08 -2.71 -0.73
CA GLU A 6 -2.60 -3.50 0.40
C GLU A 6 -1.25 -2.94 0.85
N VAL A 7 -1.16 -2.57 2.12
CA VAL A 7 0.03 -1.94 2.69
C VAL A 7 0.64 -2.90 3.69
N PHE A 8 1.92 -3.22 3.51
CA PHE A 8 2.66 -4.15 4.35
C PHE A 8 3.69 -3.38 5.16
N THR A 9 3.60 -3.48 6.48
CA THR A 9 4.48 -2.78 7.42
C THR A 9 5.19 -3.75 8.35
N ALA A 10 6.38 -3.36 8.79
CA ALA A 10 7.15 -4.13 9.77
C ALA A 10 6.58 -3.97 11.19
N GLU A 11 6.78 -4.99 12.02
CA GLU A 11 6.65 -4.90 13.48
C GLU A 11 8.05 -5.11 14.08
N PRO A 12 8.64 -4.11 14.78
CA PRO A 12 8.10 -2.81 15.15
C PRO A 12 7.99 -1.81 13.98
N PRO A 13 6.99 -0.90 13.98
CA PRO A 13 6.78 0.05 12.89
C PRO A 13 7.90 1.09 12.85
N CYS A 14 8.64 1.15 11.74
CA CYS A 14 9.62 2.21 11.51
C CYS A 14 8.93 3.53 11.11
N ALA A 15 9.66 4.65 11.11
CA ALA A 15 9.14 5.96 10.71
C ALA A 15 8.49 5.97 9.31
N GLY A 16 8.98 5.12 8.39
CA GLY A 16 8.39 4.94 7.07
C GLY A 16 7.05 4.19 7.09
N CYS A 17 6.90 3.19 7.97
CA CYS A 17 5.65 2.44 8.12
C CYS A 17 4.53 3.34 8.66
N LEU A 18 4.83 4.17 9.67
CA LEU A 18 3.86 5.13 10.21
C LEU A 18 3.36 6.12 9.15
N LYS A 19 4.25 6.61 8.28
CA LYS A 19 3.86 7.49 7.17
C LYS A 19 2.96 6.78 6.16
N LEU A 20 3.29 5.53 5.80
CA LEU A 20 2.48 4.73 4.89
C LEU A 20 1.07 4.48 5.44
N LEU A 21 0.93 4.18 6.73
CA LEU A 21 -0.37 4.04 7.38
C LEU A 21 -1.20 5.33 7.29
N GLY A 22 -0.56 6.49 7.42
CA GLY A 22 -1.20 7.79 7.24
C GLY A 22 -1.59 8.07 5.78
N TYR A 23 -0.75 7.70 4.81
CA TYR A 23 -1.07 7.83 3.39
C TYR A 23 -2.24 6.94 2.98
N ALA A 24 -2.24 5.71 3.46
CA ALA A 24 -3.32 4.75 3.28
C ALA A 24 -4.67 5.32 3.75
N ASP A 25 -4.69 5.99 4.92
CA ASP A 25 -5.88 6.67 5.43
C ASP A 25 -6.31 7.86 4.56
N ARG A 26 -5.35 8.70 4.14
CA ARG A 26 -5.64 9.86 3.26
C ARG A 26 -6.20 9.43 1.91
N ILE A 27 -5.71 8.32 1.35
CA ILE A 27 -6.21 7.77 0.08
C ILE A 27 -7.63 7.29 0.25
N LYS A 28 -7.91 6.52 1.30
CA LYS A 28 -9.27 6.07 1.60
C LYS A 28 -10.23 7.25 1.79
N ALA A 29 -9.80 8.29 2.51
CA ALA A 29 -10.60 9.50 2.70
C ALA A 29 -10.80 10.30 1.41
N LYS A 30 -9.79 10.36 0.52
CA LYS A 30 -9.83 11.16 -0.71
C LYS A 30 -10.63 10.48 -1.83
N TYR A 31 -10.51 9.16 -1.96
CA TYR A 31 -11.12 8.41 -3.07
C TYR A 31 -12.32 7.56 -2.66
N GLY A 32 -12.60 7.45 -1.35
CA GLY A 32 -13.80 6.79 -0.82
C GLY A 32 -13.96 5.37 -1.36
N ASP A 33 -15.17 5.08 -1.86
CA ASP A 33 -15.58 3.78 -2.41
C ASP A 33 -14.83 3.36 -3.69
N ARG A 34 -13.99 4.23 -4.27
CA ARG A 34 -13.18 3.89 -5.45
C ARG A 34 -11.90 3.14 -5.06
N VAL A 35 -11.51 3.14 -3.79
CA VAL A 35 -10.24 2.54 -3.34
C VAL A 35 -10.44 1.76 -2.04
N GLU A 36 -10.05 0.49 -2.04
CA GLU A 36 -10.11 -0.38 -0.87
C GLU A 36 -8.72 -0.48 -0.26
N VAL A 37 -8.56 0.02 0.96
CA VAL A 37 -7.26 0.07 1.63
C VAL A 37 -7.20 -0.99 2.73
N ILE A 38 -6.23 -1.90 2.64
CA ILE A 38 -5.95 -2.96 3.60
C ILE A 38 -4.56 -2.75 4.19
N LYS A 39 -4.45 -2.85 5.51
CA LYS A 39 -3.20 -2.60 6.26
C LYS A 39 -2.78 -3.92 6.92
N HIS A 40 -1.68 -4.49 6.47
CA HIS A 40 -1.03 -5.65 7.05
C HIS A 40 0.15 -5.19 7.90
N ILE A 41 0.13 -5.54 9.18
CA ILE A 41 1.18 -5.21 10.15
C ILE A 41 1.81 -6.52 10.59
N GLY A 42 3.12 -6.65 10.39
CA GLY A 42 3.87 -7.85 10.75
C GLY A 42 3.86 -8.94 9.66
N PRO A 43 4.31 -10.16 10.00
CA PRO A 43 4.37 -11.27 9.06
C PRO A 43 2.96 -11.79 8.74
N CYS A 44 2.52 -11.60 7.50
CA CYS A 44 1.24 -12.10 6.99
C CYS A 44 1.48 -13.09 5.83
N GLU A 45 0.59 -14.07 5.65
CA GLU A 45 0.68 -15.04 4.54
C GLU A 45 0.62 -14.35 3.16
N GLU A 46 -0.13 -13.26 3.03
CA GLU A 46 -0.20 -12.45 1.81
C GLU A 46 1.15 -11.86 1.41
N PHE A 47 2.03 -11.56 2.38
CA PHE A 47 3.37 -11.06 2.09
C PHE A 47 4.20 -12.09 1.30
N ASN A 48 4.13 -13.36 1.69
CA ASN A 48 4.75 -14.47 0.95
C ASN A 48 4.02 -14.74 -0.37
N LYS A 49 2.68 -14.67 -0.38
CA LYS A 49 1.86 -14.90 -1.59
C LYS A 49 2.19 -13.91 -2.70
N TYR A 50 2.43 -12.65 -2.37
CA TYR A 50 2.80 -11.62 -3.36
C TYR A 50 4.30 -11.60 -3.71
N GLY A 51 5.12 -12.43 -3.04
CA GLY A 51 6.57 -12.50 -3.24
C GLY A 51 7.29 -11.25 -2.74
N LEU A 52 6.77 -10.60 -1.70
CA LEU A 52 7.42 -9.44 -1.12
C LEU A 52 8.64 -9.91 -0.31
N THR A 53 9.77 -9.23 -0.48
CA THR A 53 11.03 -9.58 0.19
C THR A 53 11.43 -8.57 1.26
N VAL A 54 10.84 -7.38 1.24
CA VAL A 54 11.21 -6.27 2.11
C VAL A 54 9.99 -5.41 2.45
N VAL A 55 9.92 -4.98 3.70
CA VAL A 55 8.97 -3.97 4.21
C VAL A 55 9.72 -2.66 4.50
N PRO A 56 9.08 -1.49 4.37
CA PRO A 56 7.69 -1.27 3.98
C PRO A 56 7.40 -1.60 2.52
N ALA A 57 6.21 -2.13 2.24
CA ALA A 57 5.74 -2.39 0.89
C ALA A 57 4.28 -1.97 0.69
N ILE A 58 3.93 -1.64 -0.55
CA ILE A 58 2.56 -1.36 -0.98
C ILE A 58 2.28 -2.11 -2.27
N VAL A 59 1.13 -2.75 -2.32
CA VAL A 59 0.66 -3.54 -3.43
C VAL A 59 -0.66 -2.95 -3.92
N PHE A 60 -0.76 -2.74 -5.22
CA PHE A 60 -1.96 -2.24 -5.88
C PHE A 60 -2.56 -3.33 -6.75
N ASN A 61 -3.88 -3.50 -6.62
CA ASN A 61 -4.72 -4.39 -7.42
C ASN A 61 -4.14 -5.81 -7.54
N GLU A 62 -4.04 -6.51 -6.40
CA GLU A 62 -3.57 -7.90 -6.29
C GLU A 62 -2.20 -8.17 -6.93
N GLY A 63 -1.31 -7.17 -6.96
CA GLY A 63 0.06 -7.34 -7.42
C GLY A 63 0.40 -6.73 -8.77
N ARG A 64 -0.50 -5.96 -9.40
CA ARG A 64 -0.18 -5.24 -10.65
C ARG A 64 0.96 -4.22 -10.48
N ILE A 65 0.93 -3.45 -9.40
CA ILE A 65 2.03 -2.55 -9.02
C ILE A 65 2.47 -2.92 -7.61
N LYS A 66 3.77 -3.11 -7.42
CA LYS A 66 4.38 -3.43 -6.13
C LYS A 66 5.53 -2.47 -5.90
N ILE A 67 5.47 -1.73 -4.80
CA ILE A 67 6.57 -0.88 -4.37
C ILE A 67 7.04 -1.46 -3.04
N MET A 68 8.30 -1.85 -2.97
CA MET A 68 8.86 -2.52 -1.79
C MET A 68 10.20 -1.91 -1.41
N GLY A 69 10.46 -1.83 -0.11
CA GLY A 69 11.74 -1.39 0.44
C GLY A 69 11.92 0.13 0.52
N VAL A 70 10.88 0.90 0.20
CA VAL A 70 10.89 2.36 0.29
C VAL A 70 9.53 2.86 0.74
N CYS A 71 9.52 3.97 1.49
CA CYS A 71 8.28 4.68 1.79
C CYS A 71 7.92 5.53 0.55
N PRO A 72 6.91 5.17 -0.24
CA PRO A 72 6.50 5.97 -1.39
C PRO A 72 5.94 7.31 -0.92
N SER A 73 6.11 8.34 -1.76
CA SER A 73 5.47 9.64 -1.58
C SER A 73 4.01 9.58 -2.02
N MET A 74 3.17 10.49 -1.52
CA MET A 74 1.76 10.62 -1.97
C MET A 74 1.65 10.73 -3.49
N GLN A 75 2.53 11.50 -4.13
CA GLN A 75 2.56 11.66 -5.58
C GLN A 75 2.74 10.32 -6.31
N THR A 76 3.61 9.44 -5.81
CA THR A 76 3.85 8.12 -6.39
C THR A 76 2.61 7.23 -6.26
N ILE A 77 1.92 7.31 -5.12
CA ILE A 77 0.70 6.54 -4.90
C ILE A 77 -0.44 7.07 -5.79
N GLU A 78 -0.57 8.39 -5.91
CA GLU A 78 -1.56 9.02 -6.79
C GLU A 78 -1.28 8.70 -8.26
N ALA A 79 -0.02 8.66 -8.68
CA ALA A 79 0.36 8.23 -10.02
C ALA A 79 -0.04 6.76 -10.26
N ALA A 80 0.26 5.86 -9.33
CA ALA A 80 -0.14 4.46 -9.41
C ALA A 80 -1.67 4.28 -9.46
N LEU A 81 -2.41 5.04 -8.66
CA LEU A 81 -3.88 5.04 -8.70
C LEU A 81 -4.42 5.58 -10.03
N ARG A 82 -3.79 6.62 -10.58
CA ARG A 82 -4.16 7.19 -11.88
C ARG A 82 -3.91 6.22 -13.03
N GLU A 83 -2.80 5.48 -13.00
CA GLU A 83 -2.53 4.40 -13.97
C GLU A 83 -3.55 3.25 -13.88
N MET A 84 -4.19 3.08 -12.72
CA MET A 84 -5.26 2.11 -12.51
C MET A 84 -6.66 2.62 -12.91
N GLY A 85 -6.79 3.88 -13.33
CA GLY A 85 -8.06 4.46 -13.79
C GLY A 85 -8.94 5.08 -12.69
N VAL A 86 -8.36 5.46 -11.55
CA VAL A 86 -9.02 6.26 -10.49
C VAL A 86 -8.86 7.74 -10.77
#